data_AF-A0A970G9W9-F1
#
_entry.id   AF-A0A970G9W9-F1
#
_cell.length_a   1.000
_cell.length_b   1.000
_cell.length_c   1.000
_cell.angle_alpha   90.00
_cell.angle_beta   90.00
_cell.angle_gamma   90.00
#
_symmetry.space_group_name_H-M   'P 1'
#
loop_
_entity.id
_entity.type
_entity.pdbx_description
1 polymer ?
#
loop_
_entity_poly.entity_id
_entity_poly.type
_entity_poly.pdbx_seq_one_letter_code
_entity_poly.pdbx_strand_id
1 'polypeptide(L)' 'MKNKRTELNLKEEKVLLTFIQQTKEGKYVKIDESSFPYSRIKEQSEETYFEDEYYYSIR' A
#
# COMPACT_ATOMS: atom_id res chain seq x y z
N MET A 1 32.39 -10.25 5.77
CA MET A 1 31.45 -9.12 5.51
C MET A 1 30.10 -9.56 4.92
N LYS A 2 30.01 -10.64 4.11
CA LYS A 2 28.73 -11.12 3.55
C LYS A 2 27.68 -11.53 4.60
N ASN A 3 28.08 -12.26 5.65
CA ASN A 3 27.14 -12.82 6.64
C ASN A 3 26.39 -11.74 7.46
N LYS A 4 27.06 -10.63 7.79
CA LYS A 4 26.43 -9.50 8.51
C LYS A 4 25.32 -8.83 7.69
N ARG A 5 25.45 -8.76 6.36
CA ARG A 5 24.43 -8.17 5.48
C ARG A 5 23.16 -9.03 5.41
N THR A 6 23.33 -10.35 5.32
CA THR A 6 22.21 -11.31 5.34
C THR A 6 21.47 -11.28 6.68
N GLU A 7 22.18 -11.18 7.80
CA GLU A 7 21.55 -11.06 9.14
C GLU A 7 20.79 -9.75 9.32
N LEU A 8 21.32 -8.63 8.78
CA LEU A 8 20.64 -7.33 8.78
C LEU A 8 19.34 -7.38 7.97
N ASN A 9 19.37 -7.93 6.76
CA ASN A 9 18.18 -8.05 5.91
C ASN A 9 17.07 -8.90 6.58
N LEU A 10 17.44 -10.02 7.21
CA LEU A 10 16.49 -10.86 7.94
C LEU A 10 15.86 -10.14 9.14
N LYS A 11 16.61 -9.23 9.78
CA LYS A 11 16.11 -8.43 10.90
C LYS A 11 15.13 -7.37 10.41
N GLU A 12 15.45 -6.69 9.32
CA GLU A 12 14.57 -5.69 8.69
C GLU A 12 13.26 -6.32 8.21
N GLU A 13 13.33 -7.48 7.58
CA GLU A 13 12.15 -8.24 7.13
C GLU A 13 11.24 -8.60 8.31
N LYS A 14 11.80 -9.12 9.40
CA LYS A 14 11.01 -9.44 10.61
C LYS A 14 10.37 -8.20 11.22
N VAL A 15 11.07 -7.07 11.25
CA VAL A 15 10.53 -5.80 11.76
C VAL A 15 9.35 -5.35 10.89
N LEU A 16 9.50 -5.40 9.56
CA LEU A 16 8.44 -5.03 8.62
C LEU A 16 7.20 -5.92 8.76
N LEU A 17 7.38 -7.24 8.84
CA LEU A 17 6.27 -8.17 9.02
C LEU A 17 5.53 -7.92 10.35
N THR A 18 6.27 -7.66 11.42
CA THR A 18 5.70 -7.35 12.73
C THR A 18 4.92 -6.03 12.68
N PHE A 19 5.45 -5.01 12.01
CA PHE A 19 4.78 -3.73 11.81
C PHE A 19 3.46 -3.89 11.03
N ILE A 20 3.47 -4.65 9.93
CA ILE A 20 2.25 -4.89 9.14
C ILE A 20 1.20 -5.62 9.98
N GLN A 21 1.60 -6.65 10.72
CA GLN A 21 0.69 -7.41 11.58
C GLN A 21 0.06 -6.52 12.66
N GLN A 22 0.87 -5.72 13.36
CA GLN A 22 0.37 -4.81 14.40
C GLN A 22 -0.50 -3.69 13.84
N THR A 23 -0.22 -3.21 12.62
CA THR A 23 -1.08 -2.24 11.91
C THR A 23 -2.44 -2.84 11.59
N LYS A 24 -2.46 -4.09 11.10
CA LYS A 24 -3.70 -4.82 10.82
C LYS A 24 -4.52 -5.07 12.10
N GLU A 25 -3.85 -5.38 13.22
CA GLU A 25 -4.48 -5.59 14.52
C GLU A 25 -4.97 -4.29 15.18
N GLY A 26 -4.70 -3.12 14.59
CA GLY A 26 -5.10 -1.82 15.15
C GLY A 26 -4.31 -1.41 16.39
N LYS A 27 -3.14 -2.03 16.63
CA LYS A 27 -2.22 -1.65 17.72
C LYS A 27 -1.58 -0.29 17.49
N TYR A 28 -1.36 0.07 16.23
CA TYR A 28 -0.96 1.43 15.88
C TYR A 28 -2.21 2.32 15.82
N VAL A 29 -2.05 3.53 16.35
CA VAL A 29 -3.11 4.52 16.48
C VAL A 29 -3.70 4.84 15.12
N LYS A 30 -5.04 4.95 15.04
CA LYS A 30 -5.72 5.45 13.83
C LYS A 30 -5.09 6.77 13.44
N ILE A 31 -4.72 6.91 12.17
CA ILE A 31 -4.16 8.16 11.70
C ILE A 31 -5.21 9.25 11.93
N ASP A 32 -4.82 10.28 12.68
CA ASP A 32 -5.68 11.44 12.89
C ASP A 32 -5.85 12.14 11.54
N GLU A 33 -7.08 12.16 11.05
CA GLU A 33 -7.37 12.74 9.73
C GLU A 33 -7.02 14.24 9.69
N SER A 34 -7.04 14.92 10.84
CA SER A 34 -6.61 16.32 10.95
C SER A 34 -5.09 16.52 10.80
N SER A 35 -4.31 15.44 10.93
CA SER A 35 -2.86 15.46 10.69
C SER A 35 -2.52 15.42 9.19
N PHE A 36 -3.47 15.16 8.29
CA PHE A 36 -3.22 15.23 6.87
C PHE A 36 -3.29 16.69 6.39
N PRO A 37 -2.17 17.30 5.95
CA PRO A 37 -2.19 18.66 5.41
C PRO A 37 -3.01 18.77 4.12
N TYR A 38 -3.24 17.63 3.45
CA TYR A 38 -4.05 17.53 2.25
C TYR A 38 -4.86 16.24 2.29
N SER A 39 -6.17 16.35 2.11
CA SER A 39 -7.09 15.22 1.98
C SER A 39 -7.64 15.15 0.56
N ARG A 40 -7.75 13.95 -0.02
CA ARG A 40 -8.40 13.76 -1.32
C ARG A 40 -9.91 13.95 -1.18
N ILE A 41 -10.48 14.91 -1.90
CA ILE A 41 -11.92 15.22 -1.85
C ILE A 41 -12.75 14.17 -2.60
N LYS A 42 -12.23 13.67 -3.73
CA LYS A 42 -12.87 12.63 -4.53
C LYS A 42 -11.80 11.90 -5.33
N GLU A 43 -11.80 10.57 -5.27
CA GLU A 43 -11.04 9.74 -6.21
C GLU A 43 -11.85 9.66 -7.50
N GLN A 44 -11.29 10.21 -8.58
CA GLN A 44 -11.81 9.99 -9.92
C GLN A 44 -10.78 9.14 -10.64
N SER A 45 -11.11 7.87 -10.82
CA SER A 45 -10.50 7.05 -11.85
C SER A 45 -11.38 7.13 -13.10
N GLU A 46 -10.79 6.85 -14.26
CA GLU A 46 -11.61 6.47 -15.41
C GLU A 46 -12.52 5.30 -15.00
N GLU A 47 -13.73 5.27 -15.55
CA GLU A 47 -14.60 4.11 -15.39
C GLU A 47 -13.84 2.86 -15.85
N THR A 48 -14.07 1.73 -15.17
CA THR A 48 -13.52 0.45 -15.63
C THR A 48 -14.20 0.10 -16.94
N TYR A 49 -13.65 0.59 -18.05
CA TYR A 49 -13.99 0.10 -19.36
C TYR A 49 -13.54 -1.36 -19.39
N PHE A 50 -14.47 -2.28 -19.66
CA PHE A 50 -14.09 -3.61 -20.06
C PHE A 50 -13.25 -3.43 -21.32
N GLU A 51 -11.94 -3.73 -21.26
CA GLU A 51 -10.99 -3.53 -22.36
C GLU A 51 -11.58 -4.06 -23.68
N ASP A 52 -12.34 -5.14 -23.60
CA ASP A 52 -13.04 -5.79 -24.70
C ASP A 52 -14.01 -4.87 -25.47
N GLU A 53 -14.72 -3.94 -24.81
CA GLU A 53 -15.62 -3.00 -25.49
C GLU A 53 -14.87 -1.88 -26.21
N TYR A 54 -13.71 -1.47 -25.68
CA TYR A 54 -12.92 -0.37 -26.22
C TYR A 54 -12.07 -0.80 -27.42
N TYR A 55 -11.53 -2.03 -27.40
CA TYR A 55 -10.65 -2.54 -28.45
C TYR A 55 -11.40 -3.24 -29.60
N TYR A 56 -12.60 -3.78 -29.36
CA TYR A 56 -13.34 -4.55 -30.37
C TYR A 56 -14.63 -3.89 -30.87
N SER A 57 -14.84 -2.59 -30.66
CA SER A 57 -15.95 -1.87 -31.30
C SER A 57 -15.76 -1.88 -32.82
N ILE A 58 -16.55 -2.70 -33.52
CA ILE A 58 -16.58 -2.72 -34.99
C ILE A 58 -17.31 -1.45 -35.43
N ARG A 59 -16.54 -0.51 -35.97
CA ARG A 59 -17.05 0.72 -36.58
C ARG A 59 -17.65 0.45 -37.95
#